data_AF-K7DN78-F1
#
_entry.id   AF-K7DN78-F1
#
_cell.length_a   1.000
_cell.length_b   1.000
_cell.length_c   1.000
_cell.angle_alpha   90.00
_cell.angle_beta   90.00
_cell.angle_gamma   90.00
#
_symmetry.space_group_name_H-M   'P 1'
#
loop_
_entity.id
_entity.type
_entity.pdbx_description
1 polymer ?
#
loop_
_entity_poly.entity_id
_entity_poly.type
_entity_poly.pdbx_seq_one_letter_code
_entity_poly.pdbx_strand_id
1 'polypeptide(L)'
;MQPAERSRVPRIDPYGFERPEDFDDAAYEKFFSSYLVTLTRRAIKWSRLLQGGGVPRSRTVKRYVRKGVPLEHRARVWMVLSGAQAQMDQNPGYYHQLLQGERNPRLEDAIRTDLNRTFPDNVKFRKTTDPCLQRTLYNVLLAYGHHNQGVGYCQGMNFIAGYLILITNNEEESFWLLDALVGRILPDYYSPAMLGLKTDQEVLGELVRVKLPAVGALMERLGVLWTLLVSRWFICLFVDILPVETVLRIWDCLFNEGSKIIFRVALTLIKQHQELILEATSVPDICDKFKQITKGSFVMECHTFMQKIFSEPGSLSMATVAKLRESCRARLLAQG
;
A
#
# COMPACT_ATOMS: atom_id res chain seq x y z
N MET A 1 44.18 -11.80 -5.29
CA MET A 1 42.71 -11.77 -5.36
C MET A 1 42.17 -12.09 -3.98
N GLN A 2 41.65 -11.08 -3.27
CA GLN A 2 40.85 -11.32 -2.08
C GLN A 2 39.55 -12.00 -2.51
N PRO A 3 39.08 -13.05 -1.81
CA PRO A 3 37.77 -13.64 -2.11
C PRO A 3 36.71 -12.58 -1.81
N ALA A 4 35.87 -12.25 -2.79
CA ALA A 4 34.71 -11.42 -2.57
C ALA A 4 33.87 -12.07 -1.45
N GLU A 5 33.74 -11.39 -0.31
CA GLU A 5 32.82 -11.82 0.75
C GLU A 5 31.44 -11.98 0.13
N ARG A 6 30.94 -13.21 0.06
CA ARG A 6 29.56 -13.46 -0.36
C ARG A 6 28.66 -12.77 0.66
N SER A 7 27.81 -11.86 0.17
CA SER A 7 26.78 -11.20 0.96
C SER A 7 26.01 -12.23 1.80
N ARG A 8 25.88 -11.98 3.10
CA ARG A 8 25.12 -12.83 4.04
C ARG A 8 23.61 -12.64 3.89
N VAL A 9 23.19 -11.61 3.16
CA VAL A 9 21.78 -11.33 2.90
C VAL A 9 21.28 -12.31 1.83
N PRO A 10 20.18 -13.05 2.09
CA PRO A 10 19.60 -13.94 1.08
C PRO A 10 19.24 -13.17 -0.19
N ARG A 11 19.34 -13.80 -1.37
CA ARG A 11 18.91 -13.14 -2.62
C ARG A 11 17.40 -12.88 -2.68
N ILE A 12 16.62 -13.78 -2.09
CA ILE A 12 15.15 -13.70 -2.04
C ILE A 12 14.75 -13.17 -0.65
N ASP A 13 13.83 -12.21 -0.60
CA ASP A 13 13.35 -11.64 0.66
C ASP A 13 12.32 -12.56 1.36
N PRO A 14 11.95 -12.30 2.63
CA PRO A 14 10.96 -13.11 3.34
C PRO A 14 9.57 -13.17 2.68
N TYR A 15 9.30 -12.30 1.71
CA TYR A 15 8.05 -12.21 0.97
C TYR A 15 8.12 -12.90 -0.40
N GLY A 16 9.29 -13.42 -0.77
CA GLY A 16 9.52 -14.13 -2.02
C GLY A 16 10.00 -13.26 -3.18
N PHE A 17 10.32 -11.98 -2.96
CA PHE A 17 10.83 -11.10 -4.00
C PHE A 17 12.35 -11.24 -4.15
N GLU A 18 12.83 -11.32 -5.40
CA GLU A 18 14.26 -11.21 -5.67
C GLU A 18 14.75 -9.78 -5.45
N ARG A 19 15.86 -9.64 -4.73
CA ARG A 19 16.51 -8.34 -4.56
C ARG A 19 17.17 -7.91 -5.88
N PRO A 20 17.07 -6.62 -6.25
CA PRO A 20 17.81 -6.05 -7.39
C PRO A 20 19.33 -6.23 -7.26
N GLU A 21 20.03 -6.14 -8.39
CA GLU A 21 21.51 -6.23 -8.41
C GLU A 21 22.18 -5.04 -7.70
N ASP A 22 21.55 -3.85 -7.74
CA ASP A 22 22.00 -2.62 -7.08
C ASP A 22 21.52 -2.49 -5.63
N PHE A 23 21.06 -3.59 -5.02
CA PHE A 23 20.57 -3.59 -3.65
C PHE A 23 21.70 -3.37 -2.64
N ASP A 24 21.53 -2.39 -1.75
CA ASP A 24 22.49 -2.08 -0.69
C ASP A 24 22.37 -3.07 0.48
N ASP A 25 23.02 -4.23 0.31
CA ASP A 25 23.07 -5.31 1.31
C ASP A 25 23.65 -4.84 2.65
N ALA A 26 24.67 -3.97 2.61
CA ALA A 26 25.35 -3.50 3.81
C ALA A 26 24.45 -2.59 4.66
N ALA A 27 23.74 -1.64 4.03
CA ALA A 27 22.76 -0.82 4.72
C ALA A 27 21.60 -1.66 5.26
N TYR A 28 21.13 -2.64 4.48
CA TYR A 28 20.08 -3.56 4.91
C TYR A 28 20.50 -4.37 6.14
N GLU A 29 21.67 -5.01 6.12
CA GLU A 29 22.17 -5.82 7.23
C GLU A 29 22.36 -4.97 8.49
N LYS A 30 22.93 -3.76 8.35
CA LYS A 30 23.08 -2.80 9.44
C LYS A 30 21.72 -2.44 10.07
N PHE A 31 20.72 -2.12 9.25
CA PHE A 31 19.38 -1.83 9.75
C PHE A 31 18.75 -3.07 10.42
N PHE A 32 18.73 -4.21 9.74
CA PHE A 32 18.05 -5.42 10.20
C PHE A 32 18.66 -6.00 11.48
N SER A 33 19.97 -5.90 11.69
CA SER A 33 20.61 -6.36 12.93
C SER A 33 20.00 -5.72 14.19
N SER A 34 19.75 -4.40 14.15
CA SER A 34 19.08 -3.67 15.23
C SER A 34 17.56 -3.86 15.23
N TYR A 35 16.97 -3.99 14.04
CA TYR A 35 15.53 -4.10 13.88
C TYR A 35 14.99 -5.45 14.34
N LEU A 36 15.75 -6.54 14.19
CA LEU A 36 15.39 -7.89 14.66
C LEU A 36 15.08 -7.92 16.16
N VAL A 37 15.90 -7.27 16.99
CA VAL A 37 15.65 -7.16 18.44
C VAL A 37 14.30 -6.47 18.72
N THR A 38 13.99 -5.46 17.91
CA THR A 38 12.73 -4.72 17.99
C THR A 38 11.55 -5.59 17.55
N LEU A 39 11.69 -6.36 16.46
CA LEU A 39 10.68 -7.30 15.97
C LEU A 39 10.39 -8.39 16.99
N THR A 40 11.40 -9.04 17.57
CA THR A 40 11.21 -10.09 18.58
C THR A 40 10.45 -9.57 19.80
N ARG A 41 10.81 -8.39 20.32
CA ARG A 41 10.08 -7.76 21.44
C ARG A 41 8.63 -7.44 21.10
N ARG A 42 8.34 -7.08 19.85
CA ARG A 42 6.98 -6.80 19.37
C ARG A 42 6.17 -8.08 19.19
N ALA A 43 6.77 -9.12 18.62
CA ALA A 43 6.15 -10.45 18.45
C ALA A 43 5.61 -10.97 19.79
N ILE A 44 6.44 -11.00 20.84
CA ILE A 44 6.03 -11.42 22.20
C ILE A 44 4.83 -10.61 22.71
N LYS A 45 4.84 -9.28 22.51
CA LYS A 45 3.75 -8.41 22.95
C LYS A 45 2.46 -8.66 22.17
N TRP A 46 2.56 -8.89 20.87
CA TRP A 46 1.42 -9.23 20.03
C TRP A 46 0.86 -10.61 20.37
N SER A 47 1.69 -11.63 20.56
CA SER A 47 1.23 -12.96 20.96
C SER A 47 0.45 -12.90 22.28
N ARG A 48 0.95 -12.16 23.29
CA ARG A 48 0.23 -11.93 24.56
C ARG A 48 -1.10 -11.21 24.37
N LEU A 49 -1.14 -10.19 23.50
CA LEU A 49 -2.38 -9.47 23.18
C LEU A 49 -3.42 -10.39 22.53
N LEU A 50 -2.97 -11.27 21.62
CA LEU A 50 -3.80 -12.14 20.80
C LEU A 50 -4.24 -13.44 21.51
N GLN A 51 -3.62 -13.79 22.64
CA GLN A 51 -4.06 -14.89 23.52
C GLN A 51 -5.49 -14.67 24.03
N GLY A 52 -5.94 -13.43 24.17
CA GLY A 52 -7.31 -13.08 24.56
C GLY A 52 -8.38 -13.31 23.49
N GLY A 53 -8.10 -14.05 22.42
CA GLY A 53 -9.07 -14.43 21.39
C GLY A 53 -9.43 -13.34 20.37
N GLY A 54 -9.30 -12.05 20.71
CA GLY A 54 -9.70 -10.93 19.84
C GLY A 54 -8.63 -9.86 19.60
N VAL A 55 -8.97 -8.91 18.72
CA VAL A 55 -8.18 -7.69 18.46
C VAL A 55 -9.03 -6.46 18.81
N PRO A 56 -9.11 -6.08 20.10
CA PRO A 56 -10.01 -5.03 20.55
C PRO A 56 -9.56 -3.65 20.02
N ARG A 57 -10.47 -2.91 19.39
CA ARG A 57 -10.22 -1.52 18.97
C ARG A 57 -9.96 -0.65 20.21
N SER A 58 -8.70 -0.42 20.51
CA SER A 58 -8.26 0.29 21.72
C SER A 58 -7.05 1.18 21.43
N ARG A 59 -6.76 2.13 22.33
CA ARG A 59 -5.55 2.96 22.26
C ARG A 59 -4.28 2.12 22.25
N THR A 60 -4.28 0.99 22.95
CA THR A 60 -3.15 0.05 23.00
C THR A 60 -2.92 -0.62 21.65
N VAL A 61 -3.98 -1.20 21.05
CA VAL A 61 -3.88 -1.84 19.73
C VAL A 61 -3.47 -0.84 18.66
N LYS A 62 -4.08 0.36 18.65
CA LYS A 62 -3.68 1.44 17.76
C LYS A 62 -2.19 1.76 17.87
N ARG A 63 -1.65 1.86 19.10
CA ARG A 63 -0.22 2.10 19.31
C ARG A 63 0.65 0.93 18.83
N TYR A 64 0.18 -0.31 18.99
CA TYR A 64 0.90 -1.50 18.55
C TYR A 64 0.94 -1.57 17.02
N VAL A 65 -0.20 -1.33 16.36
CA VAL A 65 -0.31 -1.23 14.90
C VAL A 65 0.67 -0.20 14.33
N ARG A 66 0.72 1.01 14.90
CA ARG A 66 1.70 2.04 14.47
C ARG A 66 3.15 1.59 14.63
N LYS A 67 3.43 0.78 15.66
CA LYS A 67 4.75 0.17 15.86
C LYS A 67 4.99 -1.01 14.91
N GLY A 68 3.97 -1.60 14.30
CA GLY A 68 4.08 -2.70 13.36
C GLY A 68 3.49 -4.00 13.89
N VAL A 69 2.75 -4.67 13.02
CA VAL A 69 2.22 -6.01 13.24
C VAL A 69 3.25 -7.04 12.72
N PRO A 70 3.65 -8.04 13.54
CA PRO A 70 4.46 -9.16 13.09
C PRO A 70 3.81 -9.89 11.92
N LEU A 71 4.63 -10.41 11.00
CA LEU A 71 4.17 -11.04 9.77
C LEU A 71 3.14 -12.15 10.05
N GLU A 72 3.43 -13.02 11.00
CA GLU A 72 2.61 -14.15 11.42
C GLU A 72 1.24 -13.76 12.02
N HIS A 73 1.04 -12.46 12.29
CA HIS A 73 -0.19 -11.93 12.87
C HIS A 73 -0.93 -10.97 11.94
N ARG A 74 -0.34 -10.57 10.80
CA ARG A 74 -0.93 -9.57 9.89
C ARG A 74 -2.29 -10.00 9.37
N ALA A 75 -2.41 -11.22 8.83
CA ALA A 75 -3.67 -11.73 8.28
C ALA A 75 -4.83 -11.57 9.27
N ARG A 76 -4.71 -12.18 10.46
CA ARG A 76 -5.71 -12.09 11.55
C ARG A 76 -5.98 -10.66 11.98
N VAL A 77 -4.95 -9.84 12.18
CA VAL A 77 -5.11 -8.46 12.66
C VAL A 77 -5.79 -7.58 11.61
N TRP A 78 -5.42 -7.71 10.34
CA TRP A 78 -6.04 -6.98 9.24
C TRP A 78 -7.49 -7.41 9.03
N MET A 79 -7.78 -8.72 9.07
CA MET A 79 -9.14 -9.27 8.95
C MET A 79 -10.07 -8.67 10.00
N VAL A 80 -9.64 -8.63 11.27
CA VAL A 80 -10.45 -8.09 12.36
C VAL A 80 -10.54 -6.55 12.31
N LEU A 81 -9.42 -5.84 12.14
CA LEU A 81 -9.41 -4.38 12.22
C LEU A 81 -10.14 -3.72 11.06
N SER A 82 -10.08 -4.31 9.86
CA SER A 82 -10.77 -3.83 8.67
C SER A 82 -12.28 -4.14 8.67
N GLY A 83 -12.72 -5.06 9.53
CA GLY A 83 -14.08 -5.62 9.52
C GLY A 83 -14.30 -6.73 8.47
N ALA A 84 -13.27 -7.10 7.71
CA ALA A 84 -13.33 -8.18 6.72
C ALA A 84 -13.73 -9.53 7.33
N GLN A 85 -13.25 -9.85 8.55
CA GLN A 85 -13.65 -11.08 9.25
C GLN A 85 -15.16 -11.14 9.46
N ALA A 86 -15.76 -10.04 9.94
CA ALA A 86 -17.20 -9.98 10.18
C ALA A 86 -18.00 -10.12 8.88
N GLN A 87 -17.51 -9.56 7.77
CA GLN A 87 -18.16 -9.73 6.47
C GLN A 87 -18.05 -11.18 5.95
N MET A 88 -16.88 -11.80 6.11
CA MET A 88 -16.69 -13.22 5.76
C MET A 88 -17.61 -14.14 6.56
N ASP A 89 -17.63 -13.99 7.88
CA ASP A 89 -18.45 -14.82 8.78
C ASP A 89 -19.96 -14.68 8.51
N GLN A 90 -20.40 -13.50 8.06
CA GLN A 90 -21.80 -13.22 7.72
C GLN A 90 -22.21 -13.75 6.34
N ASN A 91 -21.27 -14.10 5.47
CA ASN A 91 -21.53 -14.47 4.08
C ASN A 91 -20.89 -15.83 3.72
N PRO A 92 -21.24 -16.93 4.42
CA PRO A 92 -20.64 -18.24 4.18
C PRO A 92 -20.90 -18.72 2.76
N GLY A 93 -19.84 -19.13 2.06
CA GLY A 93 -19.91 -19.64 0.68
C GLY A 93 -20.04 -18.57 -0.40
N TYR A 94 -20.15 -17.29 -0.04
CA TYR A 94 -20.34 -16.19 -1.00
C TYR A 94 -19.19 -16.06 -1.98
N TYR A 95 -17.94 -16.15 -1.52
CA TYR A 95 -16.76 -16.12 -2.39
C TYR A 95 -16.81 -17.21 -3.47
N HIS A 96 -17.18 -18.43 -3.09
CA HIS A 96 -17.28 -19.56 -4.00
C HIS A 96 -18.41 -19.39 -5.02
N GLN A 97 -19.54 -18.79 -4.61
CA GLN A 97 -20.64 -18.45 -5.51
C GLN A 97 -20.20 -17.41 -6.56
N LEU A 98 -19.41 -16.41 -6.16
CA LEU A 98 -18.88 -15.41 -7.10
C LEU A 98 -17.99 -16.04 -8.17
N LEU A 99 -17.17 -17.03 -7.82
CA LEU A 99 -16.34 -17.76 -8.79
C LEU A 99 -17.14 -18.62 -9.78
N GLN A 100 -18.36 -19.01 -9.42
CA GLN A 100 -19.31 -19.74 -10.27
C GLN A 100 -20.23 -18.82 -11.08
N GLY A 101 -20.11 -17.50 -10.89
CA GLY A 101 -20.91 -16.50 -11.60
C GLY A 101 -20.72 -16.53 -13.12
N GLU A 102 -21.63 -15.88 -13.83
CA GLU A 102 -21.57 -15.77 -15.30
C GLU A 102 -20.23 -15.21 -15.76
N ARG A 103 -19.67 -15.83 -16.79
CA ARG A 103 -18.39 -15.39 -17.35
C ARG A 103 -18.54 -14.06 -18.06
N ASN A 104 -17.71 -13.10 -17.68
CA ASN A 104 -17.56 -11.84 -18.39
C ASN A 104 -16.19 -11.79 -19.10
N PRO A 105 -16.13 -12.03 -20.42
CA PRO A 105 -14.87 -12.09 -21.15
C PRO A 105 -14.04 -10.82 -21.02
N ARG A 106 -14.67 -9.64 -21.02
CA ARG A 106 -13.96 -8.35 -20.89
C ARG A 106 -13.25 -8.22 -19.54
N LEU A 107 -13.92 -8.66 -18.47
CA LEU A 107 -13.34 -8.68 -17.14
C LEU A 107 -12.17 -9.68 -17.06
N GLU A 108 -12.38 -10.90 -17.55
CA GLU A 108 -11.35 -11.93 -17.57
C GLU A 108 -10.11 -11.51 -18.37
N ASP A 109 -10.29 -10.93 -19.56
CA ASP A 109 -9.20 -10.49 -20.42
C ASP A 109 -8.38 -9.36 -19.80
N ALA A 110 -9.06 -8.40 -19.15
CA ALA A 110 -8.40 -7.32 -18.42
C ALA A 110 -7.54 -7.87 -17.26
N ILE A 111 -8.07 -8.83 -16.50
CA ILE A 111 -7.32 -9.49 -15.41
C ILE A 111 -6.13 -10.26 -15.99
N ARG A 112 -6.33 -11.10 -17.02
CA ARG A 112 -5.29 -11.95 -17.63
C ARG A 112 -4.12 -11.14 -18.18
N THR A 113 -4.41 -9.97 -18.75
CA THR A 113 -3.39 -9.03 -19.23
C THR A 113 -2.43 -8.62 -18.10
N ASP A 114 -2.96 -8.44 -16.89
CA ASP A 114 -2.19 -7.96 -15.75
C ASP A 114 -1.51 -9.07 -14.96
N LEU A 115 -2.02 -10.29 -14.98
CA LEU A 115 -1.41 -11.43 -14.30
C LEU A 115 0.06 -11.63 -14.70
N ASN A 116 0.37 -11.55 -16.00
CA ASN A 116 1.73 -11.80 -16.50
C ASN A 116 2.75 -10.74 -16.05
N ARG A 117 2.29 -9.51 -15.75
CA ARG A 117 3.14 -8.40 -15.28
C ARG A 117 3.07 -8.19 -13.77
N THR A 118 2.32 -9.01 -13.04
CA THR A 118 2.21 -8.90 -11.59
C THR A 118 3.34 -9.66 -10.91
N PHE A 119 4.26 -8.93 -10.28
CA PHE A 119 5.39 -9.46 -9.50
C PHE A 119 6.24 -10.51 -10.24
N PRO A 120 6.82 -10.16 -11.41
CA PRO A 120 7.64 -11.09 -12.18
C PRO A 120 8.90 -11.56 -11.41
N ASP A 121 9.36 -10.74 -10.48
CA ASP A 121 10.48 -10.96 -9.58
C ASP A 121 10.13 -11.79 -8.33
N ASN A 122 8.84 -12.06 -8.07
CA ASN A 122 8.42 -12.89 -6.94
C ASN A 122 8.38 -14.38 -7.31
N VAL A 123 9.10 -15.21 -6.55
CA VAL A 123 9.25 -16.64 -6.83
C VAL A 123 7.92 -17.41 -6.78
N LYS A 124 6.92 -16.94 -6.01
CA LYS A 124 5.61 -17.61 -5.90
C LYS A 124 4.66 -17.26 -7.06
N PHE A 125 4.95 -16.21 -7.82
CA PHE A 125 4.17 -15.78 -8.99
C PHE A 125 4.74 -16.29 -10.32
N ARG A 126 5.86 -17.03 -10.29
CA ARG A 126 6.45 -17.66 -11.48
C ARG A 126 5.61 -18.85 -11.93
N LYS A 127 5.35 -18.94 -13.24
CA LYS A 127 4.62 -20.06 -13.85
C LYS A 127 5.30 -21.42 -13.65
N THR A 128 6.60 -21.43 -13.37
CA THR A 128 7.38 -22.64 -13.09
C THR A 128 7.25 -23.14 -11.65
N THR A 129 6.64 -22.36 -10.75
CA THR A 129 6.47 -22.71 -9.33
C THR A 129 5.19 -23.49 -9.11
N ASP A 130 5.22 -24.49 -8.23
CA ASP A 130 4.04 -25.27 -7.83
C ASP A 130 3.86 -25.24 -6.30
N PRO A 131 2.76 -24.69 -5.76
CA PRO A 131 1.68 -24.01 -6.47
C PRO A 131 2.06 -22.58 -6.90
N CYS A 132 1.66 -22.19 -8.11
CA CYS A 132 1.78 -20.82 -8.61
C CYS A 132 0.59 -19.94 -8.16
N LEU A 133 0.88 -18.77 -7.60
CA LEU A 133 -0.14 -17.85 -7.08
C LEU A 133 -0.91 -17.08 -8.17
N GLN A 134 -0.55 -17.20 -9.46
CA GLN A 134 -1.30 -16.52 -10.53
C GLN A 134 -2.76 -16.97 -10.61
N ARG A 135 -3.05 -18.25 -10.32
CA ARG A 135 -4.42 -18.76 -10.30
C ARG A 135 -5.22 -18.18 -9.13
N THR A 136 -4.62 -18.14 -7.95
CA THR A 136 -5.21 -17.51 -6.76
C THR A 136 -5.47 -16.02 -7.00
N LEU A 137 -4.52 -15.30 -7.58
CA LEU A 137 -4.68 -13.90 -7.94
C LEU A 137 -5.83 -13.70 -8.94
N TYR A 138 -5.90 -14.53 -9.98
CA TYR A 138 -7.00 -14.51 -10.93
C TYR A 138 -8.35 -14.70 -10.25
N ASN A 139 -8.48 -15.70 -9.38
CA ASN A 139 -9.73 -16.01 -8.69
C ASN A 139 -10.18 -14.83 -7.80
N VAL A 140 -9.28 -14.27 -7.00
CA VAL A 140 -9.58 -13.13 -6.10
C VAL A 140 -10.06 -11.91 -6.90
N LEU A 141 -9.36 -11.57 -7.99
CA LEU A 141 -9.73 -10.43 -8.83
C LEU A 141 -11.04 -10.65 -9.59
N LEU A 142 -11.27 -11.88 -10.07
CA LEU A 142 -12.51 -12.25 -10.75
C LEU A 142 -13.70 -12.16 -9.79
N ALA A 143 -13.57 -12.76 -8.61
CA ALA A 143 -14.60 -12.71 -7.57
C ALA A 143 -14.92 -11.26 -7.17
N TYR A 144 -13.89 -10.42 -7.02
CA TYR A 144 -14.09 -9.00 -6.73
C TYR A 144 -14.84 -8.28 -7.86
N GLY A 145 -14.46 -8.51 -9.12
CA GLY A 145 -15.14 -7.91 -10.26
C GLY A 145 -16.61 -8.32 -10.37
N HIS A 146 -16.95 -9.56 -9.98
CA HIS A 146 -18.34 -10.02 -9.88
C HIS A 146 -19.07 -9.42 -8.67
N HIS A 147 -18.38 -9.28 -7.53
CA HIS A 147 -18.92 -8.69 -6.30
C HIS A 147 -19.33 -7.24 -6.50
N ASN A 148 -18.49 -6.45 -7.18
CA ASN A 148 -18.73 -5.03 -7.43
C ASN A 148 -18.66 -4.72 -8.93
N GLN A 149 -19.74 -5.03 -9.65
CA GLN A 149 -19.82 -4.85 -11.11
C GLN A 149 -19.65 -3.40 -11.58
N GLY A 150 -20.00 -2.42 -10.74
CA GLY A 150 -19.83 -0.99 -11.05
C GLY A 150 -18.35 -0.56 -11.11
N VAL A 151 -17.48 -1.26 -10.36
CA VAL A 151 -16.03 -1.11 -10.43
C VAL A 151 -15.41 -2.10 -11.40
N GLY A 152 -15.84 -3.37 -11.35
CA GLY A 152 -15.24 -4.47 -12.08
C GLY A 152 -13.78 -4.68 -11.68
N TYR A 153 -12.88 -4.59 -12.65
CA TYR A 153 -11.44 -4.64 -12.43
C TYR A 153 -10.79 -3.34 -12.91
N CYS A 154 -10.00 -2.73 -12.02
CA CYS A 154 -9.15 -1.59 -12.34
C CYS A 154 -7.68 -2.00 -12.24
N GLN A 155 -6.88 -1.59 -13.22
CA GLN A 155 -5.43 -1.76 -13.17
C GLN A 155 -4.87 -1.15 -11.88
N GLY A 156 -3.99 -1.89 -11.20
CA GLY A 156 -3.48 -1.56 -9.87
C GLY A 156 -4.02 -2.49 -8.79
N MET A 157 -5.23 -3.01 -8.96
CA MET A 157 -5.83 -3.97 -8.02
C MET A 157 -5.06 -5.29 -7.98
N ASN A 158 -4.45 -5.71 -9.08
CA ASN A 158 -3.59 -6.90 -9.16
C ASN A 158 -2.43 -6.86 -8.17
N PHE A 159 -1.78 -5.71 -8.01
CA PHE A 159 -0.67 -5.54 -7.06
C PHE A 159 -1.17 -5.59 -5.62
N ILE A 160 -2.33 -4.99 -5.36
CA ILE A 160 -2.93 -4.99 -4.02
C ILE A 160 -3.32 -6.42 -3.63
N ALA A 161 -4.09 -7.09 -4.48
CA ALA A 161 -4.53 -8.47 -4.27
C ALA A 161 -3.33 -9.42 -4.11
N GLY A 162 -2.28 -9.27 -4.92
CA GLY A 162 -1.09 -10.12 -4.79
C GLY A 162 -0.35 -9.95 -3.46
N TYR A 163 -0.24 -8.72 -2.91
CA TYR A 163 0.29 -8.54 -1.55
C TYR A 163 -0.62 -9.14 -0.49
N LEU A 164 -1.95 -8.99 -0.61
CA LEU A 164 -2.88 -9.62 0.32
C LEU A 164 -2.70 -11.14 0.34
N ILE A 165 -2.63 -11.77 -0.83
CA ILE A 165 -2.41 -13.23 -0.97
C ILE A 165 -1.10 -13.68 -0.32
N LEU A 166 -0.01 -12.92 -0.52
CA LEU A 166 1.29 -13.24 0.07
C LEU A 166 1.27 -13.23 1.60
N ILE A 167 0.42 -12.40 2.21
CA ILE A 167 0.37 -12.18 3.66
C ILE A 167 -0.68 -13.06 4.35
N THR A 168 -1.83 -13.26 3.73
CA THR A 168 -2.89 -14.11 4.27
C THR A 168 -2.56 -15.59 4.09
N ASN A 169 -1.92 -15.94 2.98
CA ASN A 169 -1.82 -17.33 2.51
C ASN A 169 -3.21 -18.03 2.47
N ASN A 170 -4.26 -17.25 2.23
CA ASN A 170 -5.65 -17.69 2.18
C ASN A 170 -6.39 -16.88 1.09
N GLU A 171 -6.95 -17.58 0.12
CA GLU A 171 -7.59 -16.98 -1.05
C GLU A 171 -8.84 -16.15 -0.69
N GLU A 172 -9.74 -16.70 0.14
CA GLU A 172 -10.99 -16.03 0.52
C GLU A 172 -10.74 -14.86 1.49
N GLU A 173 -9.81 -14.99 2.43
CA GLU A 173 -9.42 -13.85 3.28
C GLU A 173 -8.86 -12.69 2.45
N SER A 174 -8.09 -13.00 1.40
CA SER A 174 -7.54 -11.99 0.49
C SER A 174 -8.64 -11.23 -0.25
N PHE A 175 -9.70 -11.93 -0.67
CA PHE A 175 -10.88 -11.32 -1.26
C PHE A 175 -11.56 -10.34 -0.29
N TRP A 176 -11.81 -10.76 0.97
CA TRP A 176 -12.50 -9.91 1.94
C TRP A 176 -11.66 -8.70 2.38
N LEU A 177 -10.33 -8.82 2.42
CA LEU A 177 -9.44 -7.68 2.65
C LEU A 177 -9.40 -6.73 1.45
N LEU A 178 -9.46 -7.25 0.22
CA LEU A 178 -9.57 -6.44 -0.99
C LEU A 178 -10.88 -5.65 -0.99
N ASP A 179 -11.99 -6.29 -0.64
CA ASP A 179 -13.28 -5.63 -0.43
C ASP A 179 -13.20 -4.54 0.64
N ALA A 180 -12.57 -4.81 1.78
CA ALA A 180 -12.40 -3.79 2.80
C ALA A 180 -11.60 -2.57 2.31
N LEU A 181 -10.52 -2.78 1.54
CA LEU A 181 -9.72 -1.69 0.98
C LEU A 181 -10.48 -0.89 -0.08
N VAL A 182 -10.94 -1.58 -1.12
CA VAL A 182 -11.48 -0.97 -2.34
C VAL A 182 -12.93 -0.52 -2.13
N GLY A 183 -13.74 -1.32 -1.44
CA GLY A 183 -15.16 -1.06 -1.23
C GLY A 183 -15.45 -0.08 -0.08
N ARG A 184 -14.59 -0.02 0.95
CA ARG A 184 -14.88 0.77 2.18
C ARG A 184 -13.83 1.81 2.54
N ILE A 185 -12.53 1.45 2.54
CA ILE A 185 -11.47 2.36 3.01
C ILE A 185 -11.14 3.44 1.96
N LEU A 186 -11.28 3.10 0.67
CA LEU A 186 -10.92 3.91 -0.49
C LEU A 186 -12.10 4.07 -1.48
N PRO A 187 -13.22 4.66 -1.03
CA PRO A 187 -14.40 4.78 -1.88
C PRO A 187 -14.08 5.59 -3.15
N ASP A 188 -14.66 5.16 -4.27
CA ASP A 188 -14.54 5.78 -5.60
C ASP A 188 -13.13 5.80 -6.22
N TYR A 189 -12.11 5.20 -5.60
CA TYR A 189 -10.75 5.15 -6.16
C TYR A 189 -10.68 4.42 -7.49
N TYR A 190 -11.37 3.27 -7.56
CA TYR A 190 -11.30 2.34 -8.69
C TYR A 190 -12.57 2.36 -9.54
N SER A 191 -13.44 3.35 -9.32
CA SER A 191 -14.57 3.62 -10.21
C SER A 191 -14.07 3.92 -11.64
N PRO A 192 -14.88 3.74 -12.69
CA PRO A 192 -14.47 4.05 -14.07
C PRO A 192 -13.96 5.50 -14.24
N ALA A 193 -14.53 6.46 -13.51
CA ALA A 193 -14.08 7.85 -13.51
C ALA A 193 -12.86 8.12 -12.61
N MET A 194 -12.55 7.19 -11.70
CA MET A 194 -11.54 7.29 -10.64
C MET A 194 -11.69 8.57 -9.80
N LEU A 195 -12.92 8.99 -9.55
CA LEU A 195 -13.20 10.29 -8.95
C LEU A 195 -12.62 10.40 -7.53
N GLY A 196 -12.71 9.33 -6.73
CA GLY A 196 -12.12 9.30 -5.39
C GLY A 196 -10.60 9.42 -5.41
N LEU A 197 -9.95 8.72 -6.36
CA LEU A 197 -8.49 8.76 -6.54
C LEU A 197 -8.01 10.16 -6.93
N LYS A 198 -8.63 10.76 -7.96
CA LYS A 198 -8.32 12.12 -8.41
C LYS A 198 -8.56 13.14 -7.30
N THR A 199 -9.68 13.01 -6.58
CA THR A 199 -9.99 13.87 -5.43
C THR A 199 -8.88 13.82 -4.39
N ASP A 200 -8.41 12.63 -4.02
CA ASP A 200 -7.37 12.49 -3.01
C ASP A 200 -6.00 12.98 -3.52
N GLN A 201 -5.70 12.89 -4.81
CA GLN A 201 -4.49 13.51 -5.37
C GLN A 201 -4.52 15.04 -5.25
N GLU A 202 -5.68 15.67 -5.50
CA GLU A 202 -5.86 17.11 -5.29
C GLU A 202 -5.82 17.49 -3.79
N VAL A 203 -6.39 16.65 -2.91
CA VAL A 203 -6.28 16.84 -1.45
C VAL A 203 -4.82 16.84 -1.01
N LEU A 204 -3.97 15.97 -1.57
CA LEU A 204 -2.52 16.02 -1.31
C LEU A 204 -1.94 17.37 -1.72
N GLY A 205 -2.29 17.88 -2.89
CA GLY A 205 -1.86 19.20 -3.36
C GLY A 205 -2.24 20.32 -2.40
N GLU A 206 -3.49 20.33 -1.94
CA GLU A 206 -3.97 21.29 -0.94
C GLU A 206 -3.20 21.19 0.39
N LEU A 207 -2.89 19.96 0.84
CA LEU A 207 -2.11 19.72 2.05
C LEU A 207 -0.65 20.16 1.90
N VAL A 208 -0.02 19.93 0.75
CA VAL A 208 1.35 20.37 0.46
C VAL A 208 1.41 21.89 0.44
N ARG A 209 0.48 22.58 -0.22
CA ARG A 209 0.41 24.04 -0.24
C ARG A 209 0.33 24.66 1.17
N VAL A 210 -0.38 24.01 2.10
CA VAL A 210 -0.48 24.49 3.50
C VAL A 210 0.73 24.10 4.33
N LYS A 211 1.23 22.87 4.22
CA LYS A 211 2.23 22.31 5.15
C LYS A 211 3.68 22.44 4.66
N LEU A 212 3.87 22.60 3.36
CA LEU A 212 5.16 22.67 2.65
C LEU A 212 5.05 23.77 1.54
N PRO A 213 4.78 25.04 1.92
CA PRO A 213 4.37 26.08 0.98
C PRO A 213 5.39 26.34 -0.14
N ALA A 214 6.70 26.19 0.13
CA ALA A 214 7.73 26.31 -0.89
C ALA A 214 7.60 25.26 -2.00
N VAL A 215 7.27 24.01 -1.64
CA VAL A 215 7.00 22.94 -2.60
C VAL A 215 5.69 23.21 -3.34
N GLY A 216 4.65 23.66 -2.63
CA GLY A 216 3.38 24.04 -3.25
C GLY A 216 3.56 25.11 -4.33
N ALA A 217 4.28 26.18 -4.00
CA ALA A 217 4.59 27.27 -4.94
C ALA A 217 5.43 26.78 -6.14
N LEU A 218 6.35 25.85 -5.93
CA LEU A 218 7.10 25.22 -7.03
C LEU A 218 6.17 24.44 -7.97
N MET A 219 5.26 23.61 -7.43
CA MET A 219 4.33 22.83 -8.24
C MET A 219 3.41 23.72 -9.07
N GLU A 220 2.91 24.81 -8.47
CA GLU A 220 2.09 25.82 -9.15
C GLU A 220 2.90 26.53 -10.26
N ARG A 221 4.14 26.95 -9.97
CA ARG A 221 5.02 27.59 -10.95
C ARG A 221 5.33 26.69 -12.14
N LEU A 222 5.54 25.38 -11.91
CA LEU A 222 5.80 24.42 -12.97
C LEU A 222 4.52 23.94 -13.69
N GLY A 223 3.34 24.23 -13.15
CA GLY A 223 2.06 23.78 -13.70
C GLY A 223 1.89 22.25 -13.72
N VAL A 224 2.57 21.53 -12.81
CA VAL A 224 2.55 20.06 -12.79
C VAL A 224 1.32 19.53 -12.04
N LEU A 225 0.63 18.57 -12.65
CA LEU A 225 -0.53 17.93 -12.04
C LEU A 225 -0.10 16.87 -11.02
N TRP A 226 -0.75 16.86 -9.85
CA TRP A 226 -0.52 15.82 -8.83
C TRP A 226 -0.84 14.42 -9.33
N THR A 227 -1.86 14.31 -10.20
CA THR A 227 -2.25 13.08 -10.89
C THR A 227 -1.08 12.47 -11.69
N LEU A 228 -0.16 13.28 -12.21
CA LEU A 228 1.02 12.79 -12.93
C LEU A 228 2.08 12.21 -11.96
N LEU A 229 2.32 12.89 -10.85
CA LEU A 229 3.43 12.57 -9.94
C LEU A 229 3.13 11.40 -8.99
N VAL A 230 1.90 11.34 -8.46
CA VAL A 230 1.57 10.43 -7.35
C VAL A 230 0.52 9.37 -7.71
N SER A 231 0.22 9.18 -9.00
CA SER A 231 -0.77 8.18 -9.43
C SER A 231 -0.51 6.80 -8.85
N ARG A 232 0.71 6.25 -9.07
CA ARG A 232 1.09 4.94 -8.55
C ARG A 232 1.10 4.85 -7.03
N TRP A 233 1.43 5.93 -6.33
CA TRP A 233 1.43 5.96 -4.87
C TRP A 233 0.04 5.66 -4.31
N PHE A 234 -1.00 6.24 -4.93
CA PHE A 234 -2.39 6.15 -4.46
C PHE A 234 -3.11 4.93 -5.04
N ILE A 235 -3.00 4.66 -6.35
CA ILE A 235 -3.75 3.57 -6.99
C ILE A 235 -3.23 2.18 -6.61
N CYS A 236 -1.92 2.04 -6.36
CA CYS A 236 -1.31 0.78 -5.92
C CYS A 236 -0.98 0.78 -4.42
N LEU A 237 -1.37 1.81 -3.67
CA LEU A 237 -1.11 1.91 -2.22
C LEU A 237 0.38 1.72 -1.87
N PHE A 238 1.25 2.37 -2.64
CA PHE A 238 2.71 2.33 -2.57
C PHE A 238 3.38 0.98 -2.91
N VAL A 239 2.61 -0.04 -3.29
CA VAL A 239 3.18 -1.27 -3.86
C VAL A 239 3.96 -0.94 -5.12
N ASP A 240 5.12 -1.59 -5.30
CA ASP A 240 6.06 -1.36 -6.42
C ASP A 240 6.70 0.05 -6.43
N ILE A 241 6.49 0.83 -5.36
CA ILE A 241 7.07 2.17 -5.17
C ILE A 241 7.99 2.20 -3.94
N LEU A 242 7.55 1.57 -2.85
CA LEU A 242 8.30 1.48 -1.59
C LEU A 242 8.68 0.01 -1.31
N PRO A 243 9.70 -0.23 -0.47
CA PRO A 243 10.10 -1.57 -0.07
C PRO A 243 8.95 -2.34 0.59
N VAL A 244 8.87 -3.66 0.35
CA VAL A 244 7.76 -4.53 0.76
C VAL A 244 7.42 -4.36 2.25
N GLU A 245 8.41 -4.47 3.14
CA GLU A 245 8.22 -4.32 4.58
C GLU A 245 7.64 -2.94 4.94
N THR A 246 8.06 -1.86 4.25
CA THR A 246 7.55 -0.51 4.47
C THR A 246 6.09 -0.40 4.04
N VAL A 247 5.72 -0.96 2.88
CA VAL A 247 4.33 -1.00 2.41
C VAL A 247 3.44 -1.76 3.40
N LEU A 248 3.88 -2.92 3.89
CA LEU A 248 3.10 -3.70 4.86
C LEU A 248 2.90 -2.95 6.18
N ARG A 249 3.90 -2.19 6.64
CA ARG A 249 3.79 -1.32 7.81
C ARG A 249 2.83 -0.14 7.59
N ILE A 250 2.77 0.40 6.37
CA ILE A 250 1.77 1.39 5.97
C ILE A 250 0.38 0.77 6.03
N TRP A 251 0.22 -0.45 5.49
CA TRP A 251 -1.05 -1.17 5.42
C TRP A 251 -1.58 -1.58 6.80
N ASP A 252 -0.70 -1.97 7.74
CA ASP A 252 -1.05 -2.15 9.15
C ASP A 252 -1.87 -0.94 9.67
N CYS A 253 -1.38 0.27 9.37
CA CYS A 253 -2.02 1.51 9.79
C CYS A 253 -3.25 1.85 8.94
N LEU A 254 -3.23 1.55 7.64
CA LEU A 254 -4.34 1.79 6.72
C LEU A 254 -5.59 1.01 7.14
N PHE A 255 -5.46 -0.28 7.44
CA PHE A 255 -6.56 -1.12 7.91
C PHE A 255 -7.13 -0.70 9.28
N ASN A 256 -6.35 -0.01 10.10
CA ASN A 256 -6.76 0.40 11.45
C ASN A 256 -7.23 1.87 11.53
N GLU A 257 -6.63 2.78 10.77
CA GLU A 257 -6.87 4.23 10.86
C GLU A 257 -7.44 4.86 9.60
N GLY A 258 -7.61 4.09 8.53
CA GLY A 258 -8.21 4.51 7.27
C GLY A 258 -7.29 5.32 6.36
N SER A 259 -7.87 5.85 5.29
CA SER A 259 -7.16 6.43 4.14
C SER A 259 -6.30 7.65 4.45
N LYS A 260 -6.45 8.31 5.60
CA LYS A 260 -5.52 9.40 6.00
C LYS A 260 -4.05 9.00 6.09
N ILE A 261 -3.78 7.70 6.25
CA ILE A 261 -2.41 7.18 6.30
C ILE A 261 -1.69 7.44 4.97
N ILE A 262 -2.40 7.36 3.84
CA ILE A 262 -1.82 7.62 2.50
C ILE A 262 -1.26 9.05 2.43
N PHE A 263 -2.03 10.04 2.89
CA PHE A 263 -1.56 11.43 2.96
C PHE A 263 -0.37 11.62 3.90
N ARG A 264 -0.34 10.93 5.03
CA ARG A 264 0.80 11.01 5.97
C ARG A 264 2.09 10.50 5.32
N VAL A 265 2.01 9.37 4.63
CA VAL A 265 3.13 8.78 3.90
C VAL A 265 3.61 9.75 2.81
N ALA A 266 2.69 10.23 1.95
CA ALA A 266 3.02 11.14 0.87
C ALA A 266 3.65 12.46 1.37
N LEU A 267 3.06 13.09 2.40
CA LEU A 267 3.60 14.32 2.98
C LEU A 267 4.98 14.11 3.61
N THR A 268 5.23 12.98 4.25
CA THR A 268 6.55 12.67 4.82
C THR A 268 7.60 12.45 3.74
N LEU A 269 7.27 11.74 2.65
CA LEU A 269 8.19 11.58 1.52
C LEU A 269 8.60 12.93 0.93
N ILE A 270 7.62 13.82 0.70
CA ILE A 270 7.87 15.16 0.15
C ILE A 270 8.66 16.01 1.15
N LYS A 271 8.29 16.01 2.44
CA LYS A 271 8.95 16.81 3.48
C LYS A 271 10.40 16.41 3.70
N GLN A 272 10.69 15.11 3.74
CA GLN A 272 12.06 14.62 3.97
C GLN A 272 13.02 14.93 2.82
N HIS A 273 12.49 15.17 1.64
CA HIS A 273 13.29 15.46 0.44
C HIS A 273 12.94 16.83 -0.15
N GLN A 274 12.45 17.75 0.68
CA GLN A 274 12.02 19.07 0.23
C GLN A 274 13.17 19.80 -0.47
N GLU A 275 14.39 19.74 0.05
CA GLU A 275 15.56 20.39 -0.54
C GLU A 275 15.81 19.87 -1.97
N LEU A 276 15.88 18.54 -2.14
CA LEU A 276 16.01 17.90 -3.44
C LEU A 276 14.88 18.31 -4.41
N ILE A 277 13.64 18.36 -3.93
CA ILE A 277 12.48 18.74 -4.72
C ILE A 277 12.57 20.20 -5.19
N LEU A 278 13.04 21.10 -4.33
CA LEU A 278 13.11 22.54 -4.60
C LEU A 278 14.14 22.93 -5.66
N GLU A 279 15.11 22.05 -5.93
CA GLU A 279 16.05 22.19 -7.04
C GLU A 279 15.41 21.99 -8.42
N ALA A 280 14.17 21.47 -8.49
CA ALA A 280 13.54 21.16 -9.76
C ALA A 280 13.28 22.41 -10.61
N THR A 281 13.67 22.35 -11.88
CA THR A 281 13.55 23.47 -12.83
C THR A 281 12.52 23.25 -13.94
N SER A 282 12.05 22.01 -14.12
CA SER A 282 11.13 21.64 -15.19
C SER A 282 10.22 20.48 -14.78
N VAL A 283 9.16 20.22 -15.57
CA VAL A 283 8.23 19.09 -15.35
C VAL A 283 8.94 17.72 -15.40
N PRO A 284 9.84 17.42 -16.35
CA PRO A 284 10.60 16.16 -16.34
C PRO A 284 11.47 16.02 -15.09
N ASP A 285 12.15 17.09 -14.68
CA ASP A 285 13.05 17.11 -13.53
C ASP A 285 12.30 16.83 -12.21
N ILE A 286 11.14 17.47 -12.00
CA ILE A 286 10.31 17.18 -10.82
C ILE A 286 9.77 15.74 -10.84
N CYS A 287 9.41 15.19 -12.01
CA CYS A 287 9.00 13.79 -12.14
C CYS A 287 10.12 12.84 -11.71
N ASP A 288 11.37 13.11 -12.12
CA ASP A 288 12.51 12.28 -11.77
C ASP A 288 12.89 12.41 -10.30
N LYS A 289 12.84 13.61 -9.73
CA LYS A 289 12.99 13.81 -8.28
C LYS A 289 11.94 13.02 -7.50
N PHE A 290 10.67 13.02 -7.93
CA PHE A 290 9.61 12.21 -7.30
C PHE A 290 9.85 10.68 -7.37
N LYS A 291 10.55 10.19 -8.39
CA LYS A 291 11.00 8.79 -8.45
C LYS A 291 12.18 8.51 -7.52
N GLN A 292 13.04 9.50 -7.26
CA GLN A 292 14.21 9.35 -6.39
C GLN A 292 13.82 9.31 -4.91
N ILE A 293 12.85 10.12 -4.48
CA ILE A 293 12.44 10.22 -3.06
C ILE A 293 11.78 8.94 -2.51
N THR A 294 11.42 8.00 -3.39
CA THR A 294 10.86 6.70 -3.01
C THR A 294 11.91 5.60 -2.97
N LYS A 295 13.19 5.95 -3.07
CA LYS A 295 14.34 5.03 -3.00
C LYS A 295 15.27 5.39 -1.85
N GLY A 296 16.27 4.53 -1.62
CA GLY A 296 17.32 4.76 -0.63
C GLY A 296 17.00 4.33 0.79
N SER A 297 17.95 4.55 1.69
CA SER A 297 17.92 4.07 3.08
C SER A 297 16.70 4.55 3.86
N PHE A 298 16.24 5.78 3.61
CA PHE A 298 15.11 6.36 4.34
C PHE A 298 13.84 5.52 4.26
N VAL A 299 13.49 5.02 3.07
CA VAL A 299 12.29 4.20 2.86
C VAL A 299 12.55 2.71 3.15
N MET A 300 13.80 2.27 3.15
CA MET A 300 14.20 0.92 3.58
C MET A 300 14.10 0.75 5.09
N GLU A 301 14.42 1.80 5.86
CA GLU A 301 14.32 1.83 7.32
C GLU A 301 12.88 2.03 7.79
N CYS A 302 12.02 1.03 7.54
CA CYS A 302 10.58 1.08 7.81
C CYS A 302 10.22 1.49 9.24
N HIS A 303 11.08 1.25 10.23
CA HIS A 303 10.82 1.67 11.60
C HIS A 303 10.85 3.19 11.75
N THR A 304 11.94 3.80 11.32
CA THR A 304 12.20 5.25 11.38
C THR A 304 11.22 5.98 10.46
N PHE A 305 11.02 5.46 9.25
CA PHE A 305 10.04 5.96 8.30
C PHE A 305 8.65 6.08 8.94
N MET A 306 8.16 5.00 9.53
CA MET A 306 6.83 4.99 10.15
C MET A 306 6.74 5.88 11.40
N GLN A 307 7.82 6.13 12.13
CA GLN A 307 7.79 7.14 13.20
C GLN A 307 7.58 8.53 12.62
N LYS A 308 8.28 8.85 11.52
CA LYS A 308 8.22 10.15 10.84
C LYS A 308 6.85 10.44 10.23
N ILE A 309 6.14 9.45 9.67
CA ILE A 309 4.77 9.67 9.14
C ILE A 309 3.77 10.12 10.22
N PHE A 310 4.04 9.80 11.49
CA PHE A 310 3.19 10.18 12.62
C PHE A 310 3.63 11.47 13.30
N SER A 311 4.90 11.88 13.18
CA SER A 311 5.42 13.12 13.80
C SER A 311 5.47 14.30 12.83
N GLU A 312 5.98 14.12 11.61
CA GLU A 312 6.39 15.24 10.77
C GLU A 312 5.28 15.95 10.00
N PRO A 313 4.24 15.26 9.46
CA PRO A 313 3.10 15.95 8.85
C PRO A 313 2.23 16.71 9.87
N GLY A 314 2.48 16.51 11.16
CA GLY A 314 1.70 17.08 12.26
C GLY A 314 0.30 16.48 12.39
N SER A 315 -0.63 17.30 12.89
CA SER A 315 -2.04 16.91 12.99
C SER A 315 -2.66 16.78 11.60
N LEU A 316 -3.38 15.67 11.42
CA LEU A 316 -4.20 15.39 10.24
C LEU A 316 -5.35 14.52 10.69
N SER A 317 -6.50 15.16 10.90
CA SER A 317 -7.74 14.50 11.32
C SER A 317 -8.51 13.99 10.09
N MET A 318 -9.36 12.98 10.27
CA MET A 318 -10.26 12.54 9.19
C MET A 318 -11.25 13.63 8.81
N ALA A 319 -11.69 14.48 9.75
CA ALA A 319 -12.59 15.59 9.48
C ALA A 319 -11.94 16.62 8.54
N THR A 320 -10.66 16.94 8.75
CA THR A 320 -9.88 17.81 7.86
C THR A 320 -9.80 17.21 6.45
N VAL A 321 -9.49 15.92 6.35
CA VAL A 321 -9.42 15.21 5.05
C VAL A 321 -10.79 15.20 4.36
N ALA A 322 -11.88 14.93 5.08
CA ALA A 322 -13.22 14.93 4.53
C ALA A 322 -13.63 16.30 3.97
N LYS A 323 -13.37 17.38 4.72
CA LYS A 323 -13.63 18.75 4.25
C LYS A 323 -12.84 19.10 2.98
N LEU A 324 -11.57 18.69 2.90
CA LEU A 324 -10.76 18.88 1.70
C LEU A 324 -11.29 18.06 0.53
N ARG A 325 -11.71 16.81 0.76
CA ARG A 325 -12.33 15.95 -0.25
C ARG A 325 -13.58 16.58 -0.85
N GLU A 326 -14.48 17.14 -0.02
CA GLU A 326 -15.68 17.84 -0.48
C GLU A 326 -15.33 18.98 -1.42
N SER A 327 -14.39 19.85 -1.01
CA SER A 327 -13.95 20.98 -1.83
C SER A 327 -13.25 20.55 -3.12
N CYS A 328 -12.35 19.57 -3.07
CA CYS A 328 -11.62 19.08 -4.24
C CYS A 328 -12.57 18.38 -5.22
N ARG A 329 -13.48 17.55 -4.72
CA ARG A 329 -14.46 16.82 -5.55
C ARG A 329 -15.39 17.78 -6.26
N ALA A 330 -15.87 18.84 -5.58
CA ALA A 330 -16.70 19.86 -6.20
C ALA A 330 -15.99 20.58 -7.35
N ARG A 331 -14.70 20.92 -7.19
CA ARG A 331 -13.90 21.54 -8.27
C ARG A 331 -13.69 20.61 -9.46
N LEU A 332 -13.39 19.34 -9.21
CA LEU A 332 -13.21 18.34 -10.27
C LEU A 332 -14.49 18.12 -11.09
N LEU A 333 -15.65 18.10 -10.43
CA LEU A 333 -16.94 17.97 -11.10
C LEU A 333 -17.35 19.22 -11.88
N ALA A 334 -16.86 20.41 -11.50
CA ALA A 334 -17.11 21.65 -12.24
C ALA A 334 -16.23 21.81 -13.48
N GLN A 335 -15.14 21.01 -13.59
CA GLN A 335 -14.18 21.06 -14.70
C GLN A 335 -14.42 20.00 -15.77
N GLY A 336 -15.27 19.00 -15.51
CA GLY A 336 -15.59 17.89 -16.41
C GLY A 336 -16.98 18.00 -16.99
#